data_AF-A0A4P6EBY5-F1
#
_entry.id   AF-A0A4P6EBY5-F1
#
_cell.length_a   1.000
_cell.length_b   1.000
_cell.length_c   1.000
_cell.angle_alpha   90.00
_cell.angle_beta   90.00
_cell.angle_gamma   90.00
#
_symmetry.space_group_name_H-M   'P 1'
#
loop_
_entity.id
_entity.type
_entity.pdbx_description
1 polymer ?
#
loop_
_entity_poly.entity_id
_entity_poly.type
_entity_poly.pdbx_seq_one_letter_code
_entity_poly.pdbx_strand_id
1 'polypeptide(L)'
;MREYTRPHIEPVEFRDDDGTVIDYGNRWASRGGTPPEDSYSVEEHPERFAPLHTVATALIDYLVTTYDVDVEEGYHVTTNLLHQPAAEQTVRAVRLTPRGDACAPLVFVLTDYPALRLYAGTLFEARYPSCGCKACDERWQEGAEELEWQTFAIVGGGFAETVSEPRRAKWSYDRGYGFVKGMGQTVSYRLCGLDAETENSGQLRAEDVPAALLESARSRLEAVAAVSPDGNWQPWPRLYNNVV
;
A
#
# COMPACT_ATOMS: atom_id res chain seq x y z
N MET A 1 -2.74 15.72 22.40
CA MET A 1 -3.00 14.72 21.34
C MET A 1 -1.99 13.61 21.52
N ARG A 2 -2.39 12.35 21.39
CA ARG A 2 -1.44 11.23 21.43
C ARG A 2 -0.79 11.11 20.06
N GLU A 3 0.51 10.91 20.04
CA GLU A 3 1.24 10.50 18.84
C GLU A 3 0.98 9.00 18.62
N TYR A 4 0.99 8.56 17.36
CA TYR A 4 0.93 7.14 17.07
C TYR A 4 2.20 6.46 17.61
N THR A 5 2.03 5.29 18.20
CA THR A 5 3.16 4.45 18.63
C THR A 5 2.86 3.04 18.20
N ARG A 6 3.78 2.45 17.42
CA ARG A 6 3.67 1.06 17.00
C ARG A 6 3.57 0.15 18.23
N PRO A 7 2.64 -0.83 18.24
CA PRO A 7 2.58 -1.80 19.32
C PRO A 7 3.89 -2.57 19.43
N HIS A 8 4.31 -2.86 20.66
CA HIS A 8 5.41 -3.79 20.91
C HIS A 8 4.95 -5.20 20.56
N ILE A 9 5.76 -5.91 19.76
CA ILE A 9 5.47 -7.26 19.30
C ILE A 9 6.68 -8.12 19.66
N GLU A 10 6.44 -9.17 20.43
CA GLU A 10 7.49 -10.10 20.83
C GLU A 10 8.10 -10.79 19.60
N PRO A 11 9.43 -10.81 19.46
CA PRO A 11 10.08 -11.53 18.38
C PRO A 11 9.76 -13.03 18.42
N VAL A 12 9.46 -13.59 17.27
CA VAL A 12 9.27 -15.04 17.09
C VAL A 12 10.45 -15.58 16.29
N GLU A 13 11.09 -16.63 16.80
CA GLU A 13 12.13 -17.36 16.07
C GLU A 13 11.50 -18.34 15.09
N PHE A 14 11.90 -18.25 13.82
CA PHE A 14 11.60 -19.23 12.79
C PHE A 14 12.83 -20.08 12.52
N ARG A 15 12.63 -21.37 12.21
CA ARG A 15 13.71 -22.33 11.98
C ARG A 15 13.53 -23.01 10.63
N ASP A 16 14.63 -23.22 9.93
CA ASP A 16 14.63 -23.99 8.69
C ASP A 16 14.52 -25.51 8.94
N ASP A 17 14.52 -26.29 7.85
CA ASP A 17 14.44 -27.75 7.88
C ASP A 17 15.59 -28.41 8.67
N ASP A 18 16.73 -27.73 8.80
CA ASP A 18 17.90 -28.17 9.58
C ASP A 18 17.80 -27.75 11.07
N GLY A 19 16.71 -27.06 11.45
CA GLY A 19 16.47 -26.55 12.80
C GLY A 19 17.25 -25.27 13.14
N THR A 20 17.93 -24.66 12.15
CA THR A 20 18.71 -23.43 12.31
C THR A 20 17.79 -22.22 12.31
N VAL A 21 18.04 -21.25 13.20
CA VAL A 21 17.26 -20.02 13.24
C VAL A 21 17.46 -19.23 11.96
N ILE A 22 16.35 -18.81 11.33
CA ILE A 22 16.35 -18.00 10.13
C ILE A 22 16.48 -16.52 10.53
N ASP A 23 17.61 -15.91 10.18
CA ASP A 23 17.84 -14.46 10.35
C ASP A 23 17.26 -13.69 9.15
N TYR A 24 15.94 -13.54 9.12
CA TYR A 24 15.24 -12.80 8.07
C TYR A 24 15.80 -11.38 7.92
N GLY A 25 15.96 -10.93 6.67
CA GLY A 25 16.61 -9.68 6.29
C GLY A 25 18.13 -9.81 6.09
N ASN A 26 18.75 -10.90 6.58
CA ASN A 26 20.18 -11.15 6.48
C ASN A 26 20.52 -12.56 5.97
N ARG A 27 19.53 -13.33 5.55
CA ARG A 27 19.68 -14.76 5.20
C ARG A 27 20.73 -14.99 4.13
N TRP A 28 20.87 -14.05 3.21
CA TRP A 28 21.77 -14.14 2.05
C TRP A 28 23.08 -13.34 2.22
N ALA A 29 23.34 -12.76 3.39
CA ALA A 29 24.54 -11.94 3.63
C ALA A 29 25.84 -12.72 3.34
N SER A 30 25.91 -14.00 3.73
CA SER A 30 27.05 -14.88 3.46
C SER A 30 27.25 -15.21 1.97
N ARG A 31 26.24 -14.97 1.14
CA ARG A 31 26.26 -15.16 -0.33
C ARG A 31 26.33 -13.83 -1.08
N GLY A 32 26.76 -12.75 -0.42
CA GLY A 32 26.85 -11.43 -1.02
C GLY A 32 25.48 -10.82 -1.38
N GLY A 33 24.42 -11.25 -0.71
CA GLY A 33 23.05 -10.78 -0.95
C GLY A 33 22.32 -11.50 -2.09
N THR A 34 22.93 -12.48 -2.74
CA THR A 34 22.30 -13.22 -3.85
C THR A 34 21.58 -14.46 -3.34
N PRO A 35 20.23 -14.53 -3.46
CA PRO A 35 19.48 -15.71 -3.08
C PRO A 35 19.78 -16.91 -4.00
N PRO A 36 19.69 -18.15 -3.50
CA PRO A 36 19.65 -19.35 -4.32
C PRO A 36 18.51 -19.33 -5.34
N GLU A 37 18.70 -19.88 -6.55
CA GLU A 37 17.64 -19.96 -7.58
C GLU A 37 16.41 -20.73 -7.10
N ASP A 38 16.59 -21.79 -6.32
CA ASP A 38 15.52 -22.58 -5.73
C ASP A 38 14.78 -21.89 -4.57
N SER A 39 15.19 -20.69 -4.17
CA SER A 39 14.48 -19.88 -3.17
C SER A 39 13.42 -18.94 -3.77
N TYR A 40 13.44 -18.74 -5.09
CA TYR A 40 12.46 -17.90 -5.77
C TYR A 40 11.10 -18.58 -5.86
N SER A 41 10.04 -17.82 -5.57
CA SER A 41 8.65 -18.31 -5.56
C SER A 41 8.37 -19.44 -4.56
N VAL A 42 9.29 -19.69 -3.63
CA VAL A 42 9.08 -20.62 -2.50
C VAL A 42 8.71 -19.81 -1.28
N GLU A 43 7.57 -20.13 -0.67
CA GLU A 43 7.08 -19.47 0.53
C GLU A 43 7.10 -20.44 1.71
N GLU A 44 7.72 -20.00 2.81
CA GLU A 44 7.77 -20.72 4.08
C GLU A 44 7.57 -19.73 5.22
N HIS A 45 6.98 -20.23 6.31
CA HIS A 45 6.62 -19.44 7.48
C HIS A 45 5.83 -18.17 7.16
N PRO A 46 4.71 -18.23 6.41
CA PRO A 46 3.89 -17.05 6.17
C PRO A 46 3.43 -16.37 7.46
N GLU A 47 3.28 -17.13 8.55
CA GLU A 47 2.95 -16.63 9.89
C GLU A 47 3.94 -15.58 10.42
N ARG A 48 5.16 -15.47 9.85
CA ARG A 48 6.13 -14.39 10.17
C ARG A 48 5.60 -12.99 9.88
N PHE A 49 4.59 -12.87 9.02
CA PHE A 49 3.96 -11.60 8.67
C PHE A 49 2.72 -11.26 9.51
N ALA A 50 2.25 -12.16 10.38
CA ALA A 50 1.14 -11.91 11.31
C ALA A 50 1.26 -10.60 12.13
N PRO A 51 2.46 -10.14 12.53
CA PRO A 51 2.64 -8.82 13.14
C PRO A 51 2.05 -7.64 12.33
N LEU A 52 2.03 -7.71 11.00
CA LEU A 52 1.48 -6.65 10.14
C LEU A 52 0.00 -6.39 10.42
N HIS A 53 -0.78 -7.43 10.74
CA HIS A 53 -2.19 -7.27 11.11
C HIS A 53 -2.35 -6.52 12.44
N THR A 54 -1.42 -6.75 13.38
CA THR A 54 -1.41 -6.05 14.68
C THR A 54 -1.09 -4.56 14.49
N VAL A 55 -0.08 -4.25 13.66
CA VAL A 55 0.27 -2.88 13.29
C VAL A 55 -0.88 -2.18 12.55
N ALA A 56 -1.47 -2.83 11.56
CA ALA A 56 -2.61 -2.28 10.81
C ALA A 56 -3.79 -1.96 11.70
N THR A 57 -4.11 -2.84 12.66
CA THR A 57 -5.19 -2.61 13.63
C THR A 57 -4.91 -1.39 14.50
N ALA A 58 -3.69 -1.26 15.02
CA ALA A 58 -3.29 -0.09 15.81
C ALA A 58 -3.32 1.22 15.00
N LEU A 59 -2.92 1.18 13.72
CA LEU A 59 -3.03 2.32 12.81
C LEU A 59 -4.48 2.72 12.58
N ILE A 60 -5.37 1.76 12.28
CA ILE A 60 -6.80 2.01 12.11
C ILE A 60 -7.36 2.70 13.37
N ASP A 61 -7.10 2.14 14.55
CA ASP A 61 -7.58 2.69 15.83
C ASP A 61 -7.06 4.12 16.06
N TYR A 62 -5.78 4.37 15.76
CA TYR A 62 -5.19 5.70 15.85
C TYR A 62 -5.86 6.69 14.89
N LEU A 63 -6.07 6.30 13.63
CA LEU A 63 -6.67 7.16 12.62
C LEU A 63 -8.11 7.52 12.99
N VAL A 64 -8.91 6.54 13.41
CA VAL A 64 -10.31 6.73 13.83
C VAL A 64 -10.43 7.64 15.05
N THR A 65 -9.46 7.59 15.97
CA THR A 65 -9.47 8.44 17.17
C THR A 65 -8.86 9.83 16.97
N THR A 66 -8.20 10.07 15.83
CA THR A 66 -7.48 11.33 15.55
C THR A 66 -8.15 12.17 14.46
N TYR A 67 -8.76 11.54 13.46
CA TYR A 67 -9.29 12.17 12.27
C TYR A 67 -10.81 12.04 12.17
N ASP A 68 -11.46 13.02 11.55
CA ASP A 68 -12.89 13.03 11.30
C ASP A 68 -13.18 12.16 10.08
N VAL A 69 -13.43 10.87 10.35
CA VAL A 69 -13.61 9.81 9.35
C VAL A 69 -14.85 8.98 9.67
N ASP A 70 -15.57 8.59 8.63
CA ASP A 70 -16.55 7.51 8.71
C ASP A 70 -15.84 6.15 8.53
N VAL A 71 -16.29 5.13 9.27
CA VAL A 71 -15.71 3.78 9.26
C VAL A 71 -16.73 2.79 8.72
N GLU A 72 -16.33 2.04 7.70
CA GLU A 72 -17.09 0.91 7.18
C GLU A 72 -16.23 -0.36 7.24
N GLU A 73 -16.80 -1.47 7.70
CA GLU A 73 -16.08 -2.74 7.84
C GLU A 73 -16.85 -3.89 7.17
N GLY A 74 -16.10 -4.75 6.49
CA GLY A 74 -16.61 -5.95 5.81
C GLY A 74 -16.22 -5.99 4.34
N TYR A 75 -16.29 -7.18 3.73
CA TYR A 75 -15.80 -7.41 2.36
C TYR A 75 -16.39 -6.48 1.30
N HIS A 76 -17.61 -5.95 1.50
CA HIS A 76 -18.25 -5.01 0.57
C HIS A 76 -17.41 -3.75 0.30
N VAL A 77 -16.57 -3.31 1.26
CA VAL A 77 -15.69 -2.15 1.08
C VAL A 77 -14.53 -2.40 0.11
N THR A 78 -14.33 -3.64 -0.32
CA THR A 78 -13.33 -4.00 -1.36
C THR A 78 -13.84 -3.82 -2.79
N THR A 79 -15.14 -3.55 -2.94
CA THR A 79 -15.76 -3.34 -4.25
C THR A 79 -15.12 -2.13 -4.96
N ASN A 80 -14.81 -2.30 -6.25
CA ASN A 80 -14.16 -1.30 -7.11
C ASN A 80 -12.73 -0.92 -6.68
N LEU A 81 -12.04 -1.75 -5.89
CA LEU A 81 -10.61 -1.60 -5.70
C LEU A 81 -9.83 -2.18 -6.89
N LEU A 82 -8.71 -1.55 -7.24
CA LEU A 82 -7.77 -2.11 -8.21
C LEU A 82 -7.25 -3.46 -7.67
N HIS A 83 -7.17 -4.49 -8.52
CA HIS A 83 -6.80 -5.85 -8.11
C HIS A 83 -7.56 -6.35 -6.87
N GLN A 84 -8.89 -6.15 -6.82
CA GLN A 84 -9.76 -6.56 -5.72
C GLN A 84 -9.38 -7.94 -5.16
N PRO A 85 -9.14 -8.08 -3.84
CA PRO A 85 -8.80 -9.34 -3.21
C PRO A 85 -9.98 -10.31 -3.26
N ALA A 86 -9.70 -11.61 -3.25
CA ALA A 86 -10.75 -12.63 -3.18
C ALA A 86 -11.43 -12.63 -1.80
N ALA A 87 -12.73 -12.96 -1.76
CA ALA A 87 -13.52 -12.92 -0.54
C ALA A 87 -13.03 -13.95 0.49
N GLU A 88 -12.72 -15.14 0.01
CA GLU A 88 -12.21 -16.27 0.79
C GLU A 88 -10.82 -16.02 1.41
N GLN A 89 -10.03 -15.13 0.80
CA GLN A 89 -8.70 -14.74 1.29
C GLN A 89 -8.78 -13.53 2.24
N THR A 90 -9.91 -12.82 2.29
CA THR A 90 -10.04 -11.59 3.07
C THR A 90 -10.48 -11.91 4.49
N VAL A 91 -9.59 -11.70 5.45
CA VAL A 91 -9.87 -11.88 6.89
C VAL A 91 -10.61 -10.66 7.44
N ARG A 92 -10.18 -9.45 7.06
CA ARG A 92 -10.78 -8.19 7.51
C ARG A 92 -10.59 -7.11 6.46
N ALA A 93 -11.60 -6.31 6.21
CA ALA A 93 -11.50 -5.15 5.33
C ALA A 93 -12.15 -3.93 6.00
N VAL A 94 -11.40 -2.84 6.13
CA VAL A 94 -11.86 -1.60 6.79
C VAL A 94 -11.61 -0.42 5.86
N ARG A 95 -12.66 0.34 5.55
CA ARG A 95 -12.57 1.61 4.83
C ARG A 95 -12.72 2.76 5.81
N LEU A 96 -11.81 3.71 5.70
CA LEU A 96 -11.82 4.98 6.40
C LEU A 96 -12.08 6.08 5.38
N THR A 97 -13.21 6.78 5.52
CA THR A 97 -13.62 7.84 4.59
C THR A 97 -13.57 9.18 5.33
N PRO A 98 -12.59 10.05 5.04
CA PRO A 98 -12.48 11.37 5.69
C PRO A 98 -13.65 12.30 5.31
N ARG A 99 -13.97 13.24 6.22
CA ARG A 99 -14.91 14.34 5.93
C ARG A 99 -14.31 15.33 4.92
N GLY A 100 -14.46 15.01 3.64
CA GLY A 100 -14.07 15.90 2.54
C GLY A 100 -13.85 15.13 1.26
N ASP A 101 -14.53 15.52 0.18
CA ASP A 101 -14.53 14.77 -1.08
C ASP A 101 -13.16 14.75 -1.77
N ALA A 102 -12.32 15.75 -1.48
CA ALA A 102 -10.96 15.88 -1.98
C ALA A 102 -9.89 15.27 -1.06
N CYS A 103 -10.28 14.57 0.01
CA CYS A 103 -9.36 13.79 0.85
C CYS A 103 -9.36 12.32 0.37
N ALA A 104 -8.18 11.70 0.31
CA ALA A 104 -8.07 10.31 -0.13
C ALA A 104 -8.65 9.35 0.92
N PRO A 105 -9.66 8.53 0.63
CA PRO A 105 -10.05 7.46 1.55
C PRO A 105 -8.94 6.41 1.64
N LEU A 106 -8.89 5.68 2.76
CA LEU A 106 -8.03 4.50 2.92
C LEU A 106 -8.87 3.24 3.02
N VAL A 107 -8.38 2.13 2.44
CA VAL A 107 -8.92 0.79 2.70
C VAL A 107 -7.79 -0.14 3.11
N PHE A 108 -7.90 -0.72 4.30
CA PHE A 108 -7.03 -1.76 4.80
C PHE A 108 -7.67 -3.11 4.56
N VAL A 109 -6.99 -4.02 3.88
CA VAL A 109 -7.44 -5.41 3.67
C VAL A 109 -6.40 -6.36 4.23
N LEU A 110 -6.76 -7.06 5.30
CA LEU A 110 -5.96 -8.10 5.94
C LEU A 110 -6.36 -9.44 5.34
N THR A 111 -5.38 -10.26 4.95
CA THR A 111 -5.61 -11.54 4.26
C THR A 111 -5.21 -12.77 5.10
N ASP A 112 -5.58 -13.96 4.67
CA ASP A 112 -5.33 -15.25 5.34
C ASP A 112 -3.88 -15.75 5.22
N TYR A 113 -3.24 -15.53 4.07
CA TYR A 113 -1.81 -15.24 4.04
C TYR A 113 -1.66 -13.92 4.79
N PRO A 114 -0.98 -13.82 5.95
CA PRO A 114 -1.12 -12.69 6.88
C PRO A 114 -0.42 -11.40 6.40
N ALA A 115 -0.59 -11.11 5.12
CA ALA A 115 -0.35 -9.88 4.44
C ALA A 115 -1.47 -8.86 4.68
N LEU A 116 -1.15 -7.65 4.29
CA LEU A 116 -1.99 -6.47 4.31
C LEU A 116 -1.92 -5.81 2.92
N ARG A 117 -3.08 -5.40 2.41
CA ARG A 117 -3.16 -4.49 1.27
C ARG A 117 -3.68 -3.15 1.74
N LEU A 118 -2.97 -2.08 1.39
CA LEU A 118 -3.37 -0.71 1.61
C LEU A 118 -3.85 -0.12 0.28
N TYR A 119 -5.06 0.41 0.27
CA TYR A 119 -5.60 1.15 -0.85
C TYR A 119 -5.81 2.60 -0.45
N ALA A 120 -5.61 3.52 -1.40
CA ALA A 120 -5.79 4.94 -1.15
C ALA A 120 -6.37 5.66 -2.37
N GLY A 121 -7.16 6.71 -2.12
CA GLY A 121 -7.65 7.56 -3.20
C GLY A 121 -8.54 6.79 -4.17
N THR A 122 -8.09 6.66 -5.43
CA THR A 122 -8.86 5.99 -6.48
C THR A 122 -8.19 4.79 -7.13
N LEU A 123 -6.86 4.73 -7.20
CA LEU A 123 -6.13 3.73 -7.99
C LEU A 123 -4.91 3.16 -7.26
N PHE A 124 -4.49 3.78 -6.17
CA PHE A 124 -3.33 3.33 -5.40
C PHE A 124 -3.60 2.01 -4.65
N GLU A 125 -2.62 1.11 -4.73
CA GLU A 125 -2.54 -0.14 -3.99
C GLU A 125 -1.08 -0.35 -3.58
N ALA A 126 -0.86 -0.70 -2.31
CA ALA A 126 0.38 -1.25 -1.79
C ALA A 126 0.11 -2.57 -1.07
N ARG A 127 1.13 -3.44 -1.01
CA ARG A 127 1.05 -4.78 -0.40
C ARG A 127 2.20 -4.96 0.58
N TYR A 128 1.89 -5.56 1.72
CA TYR A 128 2.83 -5.84 2.80
C TYR A 128 2.65 -7.30 3.25
N PRO A 129 3.68 -8.15 3.16
CA PRO A 129 4.94 -7.88 2.47
C PRO A 129 4.74 -7.59 0.98
N SER A 130 5.75 -6.98 0.36
CA SER A 130 5.81 -6.82 -1.09
C SER A 130 5.95 -8.17 -1.80
N CYS A 131 6.71 -9.09 -1.18
CA CYS A 131 6.89 -10.45 -1.65
C CYS A 131 7.04 -11.45 -0.50
N GLY A 132 6.30 -12.56 -0.57
CA GLY A 132 6.29 -13.61 0.43
C GLY A 132 7.46 -14.60 0.37
N CYS A 133 8.19 -14.62 -0.75
CA CYS A 133 9.13 -15.71 -1.04
C CYS A 133 10.40 -15.67 -0.19
N LYS A 134 11.06 -16.83 -0.06
CA LYS A 134 12.35 -17.00 0.60
C LYS A 134 13.43 -16.10 0.00
N ALA A 135 13.45 -15.94 -1.33
CA ALA A 135 14.48 -15.15 -2.00
C ALA A 135 14.48 -13.69 -1.56
N CYS A 136 13.30 -13.07 -1.45
CA CYS A 136 13.17 -11.67 -1.05
C CYS A 136 13.54 -11.44 0.42
N ASP A 137 13.40 -12.47 1.26
CA ASP A 137 13.82 -12.44 2.68
C ASP A 137 13.24 -11.26 3.49
N GLU A 138 12.08 -10.74 3.06
CA GLU A 138 11.48 -9.52 3.60
C GLU A 138 11.10 -9.68 5.08
N ARG A 139 11.34 -8.63 5.87
CA ARG A 139 10.98 -8.58 7.29
C ARG A 139 9.63 -7.90 7.49
N TRP A 140 8.83 -8.38 8.44
CA TRP A 140 7.57 -7.71 8.77
C TRP A 140 7.80 -6.28 9.29
N GLN A 141 8.94 -6.01 9.93
CA GLN A 141 9.28 -4.68 10.43
C GLN A 141 9.42 -3.66 9.29
N GLU A 142 10.06 -4.04 8.19
CA GLU A 142 10.22 -3.19 7.00
C GLU A 142 8.86 -2.90 6.37
N GLY A 143 8.02 -3.94 6.22
CA GLY A 143 6.65 -3.77 5.75
C GLY A 143 5.81 -2.87 6.68
N ALA A 144 6.00 -2.96 7.99
CA ALA A 144 5.33 -2.09 8.96
C ALA A 144 5.82 -0.63 8.88
N GLU A 145 7.13 -0.41 8.70
CA GLU A 145 7.73 0.92 8.52
C GLU A 145 7.19 1.59 7.26
N GLU A 146 7.17 0.86 6.14
CA GLU A 146 6.63 1.40 4.89
C GLU A 146 5.12 1.63 4.97
N LEU A 147 4.35 0.71 5.56
CA LEU A 147 2.92 0.90 5.80
C LEU A 147 2.62 2.18 6.59
N GLU A 148 3.32 2.39 7.70
CA GLU A 148 3.14 3.57 8.55
C GLU A 148 3.50 4.84 7.80
N TRP A 149 4.66 4.85 7.13
CA TRP A 149 5.10 5.99 6.33
C TRP A 149 4.10 6.36 5.23
N GLN A 150 3.66 5.38 4.42
CA GLN A 150 2.70 5.63 3.34
C GLN A 150 1.36 6.12 3.90
N THR A 151 0.87 5.49 4.97
CA THR A 151 -0.38 5.90 5.64
C THR A 151 -0.33 7.36 6.07
N PHE A 152 0.76 7.79 6.72
CA PHE A 152 0.90 9.17 7.19
C PHE A 152 1.17 10.17 6.07
N ALA A 153 1.89 9.79 5.00
CA ALA A 153 2.02 10.61 3.80
C ALA A 153 0.66 10.89 3.16
N ILE A 154 -0.22 9.88 3.07
CA ILE A 154 -1.56 10.01 2.48
C ILE A 154 -2.45 10.90 3.35
N VAL A 155 -2.56 10.56 4.64
CA VAL A 155 -3.43 11.28 5.58
C VAL A 155 -2.96 12.72 5.78
N GLY A 156 -1.66 12.99 5.61
CA GLY A 156 -1.07 14.32 5.64
C GLY A 156 -1.20 15.16 4.37
N GLY A 157 -1.80 14.63 3.29
CA GLY A 157 -1.96 15.33 2.02
C GLY A 157 -0.71 15.34 1.12
N GLY A 158 0.26 14.48 1.41
CA GLY A 158 1.45 14.26 0.58
C GLY A 158 1.21 13.33 -0.62
N PHE A 159 -0.03 12.92 -0.87
CA PHE A 159 -0.41 11.95 -1.88
C PHE A 159 -1.07 12.60 -3.09
N ALA A 160 -0.63 12.23 -4.29
CA ALA A 160 -1.22 12.66 -5.56
C ALA A 160 -1.38 11.46 -6.49
N GLU A 161 -2.45 11.48 -7.28
CA GLU A 161 -2.71 10.51 -8.34
C GLU A 161 -3.02 11.26 -9.64
N THR A 162 -2.55 10.71 -10.76
CA THR A 162 -2.73 11.33 -12.07
C THR A 162 -3.06 10.29 -13.12
N VAL A 163 -4.01 10.62 -14.00
CA VAL A 163 -4.23 9.90 -15.26
C VAL A 163 -3.68 10.77 -16.38
N SER A 164 -2.66 10.29 -17.09
CA SER A 164 -2.06 11.06 -18.19
C SER A 164 -3.05 11.25 -19.34
N GLU A 165 -2.76 12.15 -20.27
CA GLU A 165 -3.53 12.24 -21.51
C GLU A 165 -3.54 10.92 -22.28
N PRO A 166 -4.64 10.60 -23.01
CA PRO A 166 -4.72 9.41 -23.84
C PRO A 166 -3.57 9.34 -24.85
N ARG A 167 -2.76 8.28 -24.76
CA ARG A 167 -1.62 8.06 -25.65
C ARG A 167 -1.52 6.59 -26.03
N ARG A 168 -1.38 6.29 -27.31
CA ARG A 168 -1.18 4.92 -27.78
C ARG A 168 0.21 4.42 -27.39
N ALA A 169 0.27 3.22 -26.79
CA ALA A 169 1.52 2.52 -26.55
C ALA A 169 2.25 2.23 -27.88
N LYS A 170 3.56 2.49 -27.91
CA LYS A 170 4.42 2.20 -29.06
C LYS A 170 5.32 1.02 -28.73
N TRP A 171 5.51 0.11 -29.67
CA TRP A 171 6.50 -0.96 -29.56
C TRP A 171 7.88 -0.43 -29.91
N SER A 172 8.87 -0.77 -29.09
CA SER A 172 10.29 -0.50 -29.35
C SER A 172 11.09 -1.78 -29.14
N TYR A 173 12.26 -1.86 -29.76
CA TYR A 173 13.19 -2.96 -29.53
C TYR A 173 14.19 -2.56 -28.45
N ASP A 174 14.27 -3.35 -27.39
CA ASP A 174 15.26 -3.22 -26.32
C ASP A 174 16.24 -4.41 -26.36
N ARG A 175 17.54 -4.11 -26.29
CA ARG A 175 18.59 -5.13 -26.38
C ARG A 175 18.63 -5.92 -25.08
N GLY A 176 18.22 -7.19 -25.14
CA GLY A 176 18.16 -8.10 -23.98
C GLY A 176 16.73 -8.46 -23.59
N TYR A 177 15.76 -7.61 -23.91
CA TYR A 177 14.34 -7.81 -23.61
C TYR A 177 13.47 -8.00 -24.87
N GLY A 178 14.01 -7.73 -26.06
CA GLY A 178 13.30 -7.90 -27.33
C GLY A 178 12.32 -6.77 -27.60
N PHE A 179 11.17 -7.07 -28.21
CA PHE A 179 10.13 -6.07 -28.43
C PHE A 179 9.40 -5.76 -27.13
N VAL A 180 9.56 -4.54 -26.64
CA VAL A 180 8.90 -4.03 -25.44
C VAL A 180 7.80 -3.05 -25.83
N LYS A 181 6.65 -3.16 -25.14
CA LYS A 181 5.54 -2.24 -25.30
C LYS A 181 5.77 -1.03 -24.39
N GLY A 182 5.81 0.17 -24.97
CA GLY A 182 5.88 1.42 -24.20
C GLY A 182 4.64 1.62 -23.33
N MET A 183 4.72 2.56 -22.40
CA MET A 183 3.66 2.76 -21.39
C MET A 183 2.32 3.25 -21.96
N GLY A 184 2.32 4.01 -23.07
CA GLY A 184 1.09 4.59 -23.60
C GLY A 184 0.52 5.64 -22.66
N GLN A 185 -0.79 5.59 -22.40
CA GLN A 185 -1.44 6.34 -21.34
C GLN A 185 -1.13 5.69 -20.00
N THR A 186 -0.88 6.50 -18.99
CA THR A 186 -0.48 6.01 -17.68
C THR A 186 -1.43 6.47 -16.58
N VAL A 187 -1.49 5.66 -15.54
CA VAL A 187 -1.94 6.10 -14.23
C VAL A 187 -0.72 6.12 -13.33
N SER A 188 -0.50 7.20 -12.59
CA SER A 188 0.65 7.35 -11.71
C SER A 188 0.23 7.85 -10.35
N TYR A 189 1.06 7.56 -9.35
CA TYR A 189 0.95 8.14 -8.03
C TYR A 189 2.29 8.74 -7.59
N ARG A 190 2.20 9.68 -6.65
CA ARG A 190 3.34 10.22 -5.91
C ARG A 190 2.95 10.33 -4.44
N LEU A 191 3.87 9.95 -3.58
CA LEU A 191 3.83 10.09 -2.13
C LEU A 191 5.05 10.89 -1.69
N CYS A 192 4.81 11.94 -0.92
CA CYS A 192 5.83 12.68 -0.20
C CYS A 192 5.58 12.53 1.31
N GLY A 193 6.61 12.15 2.04
CA GLY A 193 6.56 12.03 3.49
C GLY A 193 6.30 13.38 4.16
N LEU A 194 5.91 13.32 5.44
CA LEU A 194 5.71 14.52 6.26
C LEU A 194 7.00 15.31 6.49
N ASP A 195 8.15 14.66 6.33
CA ASP A 195 9.48 15.28 6.35
C ASP A 195 9.81 16.06 5.06
N ALA A 196 9.04 15.85 3.99
CA ALA A 196 9.30 16.35 2.64
C ALA A 196 10.66 15.92 2.04
N GLU A 197 11.35 14.97 2.64
CA GLU A 197 12.63 14.43 2.17
C GLU A 197 12.46 13.05 1.55
N THR A 198 11.47 12.30 2.04
CA THR A 198 11.17 10.95 1.55
C THR A 198 10.08 11.00 0.49
N GLU A 199 10.33 10.35 -0.64
CA GLU A 199 9.38 10.26 -1.74
C GLU A 199 9.27 8.83 -2.29
N ASN A 200 8.07 8.45 -2.70
CA ASN A 200 7.79 7.22 -3.42
C ASN A 200 6.84 7.53 -4.58
N SER A 201 7.06 6.93 -5.74
CA SER A 201 6.18 7.10 -6.89
C SER A 201 6.12 5.82 -7.70
N GLY A 202 5.00 5.64 -8.38
CA GLY A 202 4.77 4.47 -9.22
C GLY A 202 3.89 4.80 -10.39
N GLN A 203 3.92 3.92 -11.39
CA GLN A 203 3.16 4.10 -12.61
C GLN A 203 2.72 2.76 -13.19
N LEU A 204 1.49 2.70 -13.67
CA LEU A 204 0.89 1.58 -14.39
C LEU A 204 0.40 2.06 -15.76
N ARG A 205 0.21 1.13 -16.70
CA ARG A 205 -0.47 1.48 -17.95
C ARG A 205 -1.97 1.60 -17.68
N ALA A 206 -2.61 2.61 -18.23
CA ALA A 206 -4.05 2.79 -18.08
C ALA A 206 -4.86 1.65 -18.71
N GLU A 207 -4.30 0.93 -19.69
CA GLU A 207 -4.93 -0.26 -20.28
C GLU A 207 -4.97 -1.48 -19.34
N ASP A 208 -4.16 -1.49 -18.28
CA ASP A 208 -4.16 -2.54 -17.25
C ASP A 208 -5.18 -2.24 -16.13
N VAL A 209 -5.84 -1.08 -16.17
CA VAL A 209 -6.89 -0.65 -15.22
C VAL A 209 -8.27 -0.91 -15.84
N PRO A 210 -9.23 -1.50 -15.09
CA PRO A 210 -10.60 -1.65 -15.57
C PRO A 210 -11.20 -0.32 -16.03
N ALA A 211 -11.81 -0.28 -17.22
CA ALA A 211 -12.29 0.97 -17.83
C ALA A 211 -13.26 1.76 -16.94
N ALA A 212 -14.17 1.08 -16.23
CA ALA A 212 -15.10 1.73 -15.30
C ALA A 212 -14.39 2.38 -14.11
N LEU A 213 -13.31 1.76 -13.61
CA LEU A 213 -12.49 2.32 -12.53
C LEU A 213 -11.69 3.52 -13.04
N LEU A 214 -11.15 3.44 -14.26
CA LEU A 214 -10.42 4.55 -14.88
C LEU A 214 -11.31 5.78 -15.14
N GLU A 215 -12.55 5.57 -15.60
CA GLU A 215 -13.56 6.64 -15.75
C GLU A 215 -13.88 7.29 -14.39
N SER A 216 -14.18 6.47 -13.36
CA SER A 216 -14.43 6.97 -12.01
C SER A 216 -13.23 7.72 -11.43
N ALA A 217 -12.02 7.24 -11.69
CA ALA A 217 -10.78 7.87 -11.25
C ALA A 217 -10.62 9.25 -11.86
N ARG A 218 -10.84 9.40 -13.17
CA ARG A 218 -10.76 10.70 -13.85
C ARG A 218 -11.70 11.72 -13.23
N SER A 219 -12.97 11.37 -13.07
CA SER A 219 -13.97 12.27 -12.49
C SER A 219 -13.58 12.70 -11.07
N ARG A 220 -13.05 11.77 -10.27
CA ARG A 220 -12.64 12.08 -8.89
C ARG A 220 -11.38 12.95 -8.84
N LEU A 221 -10.39 12.67 -9.69
CA LEU A 221 -9.16 13.45 -9.75
C LEU A 221 -9.36 14.85 -10.34
N GLU A 222 -10.32 15.03 -11.25
CA GLU A 222 -10.75 16.37 -11.69
C GLU A 222 -11.33 17.18 -10.53
N ALA A 223 -12.14 16.56 -9.65
CA ALA A 223 -12.66 17.23 -8.46
C ALA A 223 -11.56 17.58 -7.45
N VAL A 224 -10.56 16.71 -7.27
CA VAL A 224 -9.38 16.99 -6.43
C VAL A 224 -8.57 18.16 -7.00
N ALA A 225 -8.28 18.14 -8.31
CA ALA A 225 -7.51 19.18 -8.99
C ALA A 225 -8.23 20.55 -8.95
N ALA A 226 -9.56 20.57 -8.89
CA ALA A 226 -10.33 21.81 -8.76
C ALA A 226 -10.12 22.53 -7.42
N VAL A 227 -9.68 21.83 -6.37
CA VAL A 227 -9.48 22.40 -5.02
C VAL A 227 -8.03 22.30 -4.52
N SER A 228 -7.16 21.59 -5.24
CA SER A 228 -5.76 21.38 -4.90
C SER A 228 -4.83 21.87 -6.02
N PRO A 229 -4.15 23.03 -5.85
CA PRO A 229 -3.28 23.61 -6.87
C PRO A 229 -2.17 22.67 -7.36
N ASP A 230 -1.67 21.82 -6.45
CA ASP A 230 -0.57 20.87 -6.74
C ASP A 230 -1.10 19.49 -7.19
N GLY A 231 -2.42 19.32 -7.29
CA GLY A 231 -3.06 18.04 -7.64
C GLY A 231 -3.05 16.98 -6.54
N ASN A 232 -2.59 17.34 -5.34
CA ASN A 232 -2.59 16.44 -4.19
C ASN A 232 -3.99 16.25 -3.62
N TRP A 233 -4.27 15.06 -3.10
CA TRP A 233 -5.35 14.87 -2.14
C TRP A 233 -5.13 15.75 -0.91
N GLN A 234 -6.20 16.32 -0.39
CA GLN A 234 -6.16 17.18 0.79
C GLN A 234 -5.85 16.36 2.06
N PRO A 235 -5.19 16.97 3.05
CA PRO A 235 -4.96 16.34 4.35
C PRO A 235 -6.28 16.03 5.04
N TRP A 236 -6.32 14.94 5.80
CA TRP A 236 -7.52 14.56 6.54
C TRP A 236 -7.83 15.57 7.65
N PRO A 237 -9.10 15.98 7.80
CA PRO A 237 -9.51 16.82 8.91
C PRO A 237 -9.34 16.06 10.23
N ARG A 238 -8.80 16.74 11.24
CA ARG A 238 -8.71 16.19 12.60
C ARG A 238 -10.06 16.30 13.31
N LEU A 239 -10.35 15.38 14.22
CA LEU A 239 -11.47 15.54 15.14
C LEU A 239 -11.25 16.82 15.97
N TYR A 240 -12.18 17.77 15.87
CA TYR A 240 -12.20 18.90 16.78
C TYR A 240 -12.55 18.37 18.17
N ASN A 241 -11.57 18.29 19.07
CA ASN A 241 -11.85 18.17 20.49
C ASN A 241 -12.50 19.48 20.95
N ASN A 242 -13.83 19.54 20.91
CA ASN A 242 -14.58 20.49 21.74
C ASN A 242 -14.26 20.15 23.20
N VAL A 243 -13.24 20.82 23.74
CA VAL A 243 -13.09 20.95 25.18
C VAL A 243 -14.22 21.87 25.61
N VAL A 244 -15.29 21.27 26.13
CA VAL A 244 -16.32 21.95 26.94
C VAL A 244 -15.71 22.31 28.28
#